data_AF-A0AAD7IIQ1-F1
#
_entry.id   AF-A0AAD7IIQ1-F1
#
_cell.length_a   1.000
_cell.length_b   1.000
_cell.length_c   1.000
_cell.angle_alpha   90.00
_cell.angle_beta   90.00
_cell.angle_gamma   90.00
#
_symmetry.space_group_name_H-M   'P 1'
#
loop_
_entity.id
_entity.type
_entity.pdbx_description
1 polymer ?
#
loop_
_entity_poly.entity_id
_entity_poly.type
_entity_poly.pdbx_seq_one_letter_code
_entity_poly.pdbx_strand_id
1 'polypeptide(L)'
;MYRASADDRGTVQALARDLEAAREDEGIKFQLSTRSEIAMLPSHAYFALLRHLCFRFPNLVLHSYLSRTSPTNSVPLLPKGVLFDHVVVNHTQYTASSRAASEAGSLVAVRSGGRFWVGELQDICAVEQQGIAIGIFRFGYMQWFRRSDINLDGTVWNQYAALNVDIWQIDQYLHENDCGPGPLIDLQDIFCHVVRLAVVIREQRCWATVFVNVRVIPTPYPTTDHKINAGLIDFLRGN
;
A
#
# COMPACT_ATOMS: atom_id res chain seq x y z
N MET A 1 -15.21 9.41 -60.67
CA MET A 1 -14.16 8.75 -59.86
C MET A 1 -14.00 9.58 -58.58
N TYR A 2 -14.73 9.23 -57.52
CA TYR A 2 -14.64 9.90 -56.22
C TYR A 2 -13.92 8.96 -55.24
N ARG A 3 -12.81 9.44 -54.68
CA ARG A 3 -12.07 8.76 -53.61
C ARG A 3 -12.90 8.82 -52.33
N ALA A 4 -13.32 7.66 -51.83
CA ALA A 4 -13.78 7.51 -50.46
C ALA A 4 -12.56 7.62 -49.53
N SER A 5 -12.49 8.67 -48.70
CA SER A 5 -11.59 8.67 -47.55
C SER A 5 -12.23 7.80 -46.48
N ALA A 6 -11.61 6.66 -46.20
CA ALA A 6 -12.00 5.79 -45.10
C ALA A 6 -11.87 6.55 -43.78
N ASP A 7 -13.01 6.61 -43.09
CA ASP A 7 -13.20 7.09 -41.73
C ASP A 7 -12.65 6.04 -40.75
N ASP A 8 -11.45 6.27 -40.22
CA ASP A 8 -10.77 5.43 -39.23
C ASP A 8 -10.96 5.97 -37.79
N ARG A 9 -12.09 6.66 -37.50
CA ARG A 9 -12.35 7.27 -36.18
C ARG A 9 -13.02 6.36 -35.15
N GLY A 10 -13.05 5.05 -35.36
CA GLY A 10 -13.89 4.15 -34.54
C GLY A 10 -13.26 2.85 -34.07
N THR A 11 -11.95 2.64 -34.22
CA THR A 11 -11.34 1.38 -33.78
C THR A 11 -10.87 1.47 -32.34
N VAL A 12 -11.24 0.48 -31.53
CA VAL A 12 -10.76 0.28 -30.14
C VAL A 12 -9.22 0.28 -30.06
N GLN A 13 -8.54 0.00 -31.17
CA GLN A 13 -7.09 0.11 -31.33
C GLN A 13 -6.55 1.54 -31.26
N ALA A 14 -7.29 2.55 -31.73
CA ALA A 14 -6.88 3.96 -31.60
C ALA A 14 -6.94 4.40 -30.13
N LEU A 15 -7.99 4.01 -29.40
CA LEU A 15 -8.09 4.21 -27.95
C LEU A 15 -7.00 3.45 -27.18
N ALA A 16 -6.68 2.23 -27.57
CA ALA A 16 -5.59 1.46 -26.95
C ALA A 16 -4.23 2.13 -27.19
N ARG A 17 -3.97 2.65 -28.40
CA ARG A 17 -2.73 3.37 -28.72
C ARG A 17 -2.64 4.72 -28.03
N ASP A 18 -3.74 5.47 -27.90
CA ASP A 18 -3.74 6.73 -27.15
C ASP A 18 -3.54 6.49 -25.65
N LEU A 19 -4.05 5.37 -25.10
CA LEU A 19 -3.82 4.96 -23.71
C LEU A 19 -2.40 4.46 -23.46
N GLU A 20 -1.77 3.82 -24.46
CA GLU A 20 -0.37 3.38 -24.43
C GLU A 20 0.59 4.58 -24.58
N ALA A 21 0.29 5.50 -25.51
CA ALA A 21 1.10 6.70 -25.76
C ALA A 21 1.04 7.71 -24.61
N ALA A 22 -0.12 7.86 -23.94
CA ALA A 22 -0.22 8.63 -22.70
C ALA A 22 0.49 7.97 -21.50
N ARG A 23 0.92 6.71 -21.64
CA ARG A 23 1.65 5.93 -20.63
C ARG A 23 3.17 5.95 -20.80
N GLU A 24 3.64 6.25 -22.01
CA GLU A 24 5.07 6.32 -22.33
C GLU A 24 5.72 7.65 -21.88
N ASP A 25 4.93 8.62 -21.43
CA ASP A 25 5.45 9.81 -20.76
C ASP A 25 5.89 9.50 -19.31
N GLU A 26 7.20 9.28 -19.18
CA GLU A 26 8.02 9.50 -17.98
C GLU A 26 7.69 8.70 -16.72
N GLY A 27 8.00 7.39 -16.68
CA GLY A 27 8.40 6.73 -15.43
C GLY A 27 7.40 6.79 -14.27
N ILE A 28 6.12 7.03 -14.56
CA ILE A 28 5.04 7.14 -13.57
C ILE A 28 4.79 5.73 -13.01
N LYS A 29 5.42 5.43 -11.87
CA LYS A 29 5.30 4.13 -11.18
C LYS A 29 3.90 3.90 -10.58
N PHE A 30 3.11 4.96 -10.41
CA PHE A 30 1.76 4.88 -9.89
C PHE A 30 0.86 6.03 -10.38
N GLN A 31 -0.45 5.77 -10.45
CA GLN A 31 -1.47 6.74 -10.82
C GLN A 31 -2.46 6.93 -9.67
N LEU A 32 -2.76 8.18 -9.32
CA LEU A 32 -3.78 8.50 -8.30
C LEU A 32 -5.17 8.58 -8.91
N SER A 33 -6.20 8.32 -8.11
CA SER A 33 -7.59 8.44 -8.53
C SER A 33 -7.94 9.87 -8.97
N THR A 34 -8.79 10.00 -9.99
CA THR A 34 -9.35 11.30 -10.40
C THR A 34 -10.32 11.85 -9.38
N ARG A 35 -11.01 10.96 -8.64
CA ARG A 35 -11.81 11.34 -7.49
C ARG A 35 -10.88 11.64 -6.31
N SER A 36 -10.89 12.89 -5.89
CA SER A 36 -10.10 13.38 -4.77
C SER A 36 -10.84 14.48 -4.02
N GLU A 37 -10.52 14.65 -2.75
CA GLU A 37 -11.10 15.67 -1.89
C GLU A 37 -9.99 16.52 -1.26
N ILE A 38 -10.10 17.84 -1.32
CA ILE A 38 -9.25 18.72 -0.51
C ILE A 38 -9.88 18.80 0.88
N ALA A 39 -9.22 18.24 1.88
CA ALA A 39 -9.72 18.26 3.25
C ALA A 39 -8.60 18.45 4.27
N MET A 40 -8.99 18.47 5.54
CA MET A 40 -8.03 18.34 6.62
C MET A 40 -7.55 16.89 6.71
N LEU A 41 -6.23 16.70 6.80
CA LEU A 41 -5.63 15.41 7.07
C LEU A 41 -6.15 14.89 8.42
N PRO A 42 -6.50 13.60 8.51
CA PRO A 42 -6.77 12.97 9.78
C PRO A 42 -5.59 13.15 10.74
N SER A 43 -5.88 13.30 12.05
CA SER A 43 -4.86 13.59 13.07
C SER A 43 -3.69 12.61 13.02
N HIS A 44 -3.96 11.32 12.85
CA HIS A 44 -2.93 10.27 12.77
C HIS A 44 -1.99 10.48 11.57
N ALA A 45 -2.55 10.74 10.39
CA ALA A 45 -1.79 10.97 9.16
C ALA A 45 -0.98 12.28 9.25
N TYR A 46 -1.58 13.32 9.82
CA TYR A 46 -0.93 14.62 10.02
C TYR A 46 0.29 14.53 10.94
N PHE A 47 0.16 13.93 12.13
CA PHE A 47 1.28 13.83 13.07
C PHE A 47 2.38 12.89 12.56
N ALA A 48 2.00 11.82 11.87
CA ALA A 48 2.96 10.96 11.18
C ALA A 48 3.73 11.74 10.11
N LEU A 49 3.05 12.55 9.29
CA LEU A 49 3.68 13.41 8.28
C LEU A 49 4.63 14.42 8.90
N LEU A 50 4.20 15.14 9.93
CA LEU A 50 5.04 16.12 10.63
C LEU A 50 6.34 15.47 11.13
N ARG A 51 6.22 14.32 11.80
CA ARG A 51 7.37 13.58 12.31
C ARG A 51 8.29 13.11 11.18
N HIS A 52 7.71 12.56 10.12
CA HIS A 52 8.46 12.07 8.96
C HIS A 52 9.26 13.21 8.30
N LEU A 53 8.63 14.36 8.09
CA LEU A 53 9.29 15.52 7.48
C LEU A 53 10.40 16.08 8.39
N CYS A 54 10.16 16.21 9.71
CA CYS A 54 11.19 16.64 10.65
C CYS A 54 12.40 15.68 10.67
N PHE A 55 12.15 14.37 10.58
CA PHE A 55 13.22 13.37 10.54
C PHE A 55 13.99 13.40 9.21
N ARG A 56 13.27 13.50 8.09
CA ARG A 56 13.86 13.46 6.74
C ARG A 56 14.58 14.76 6.36
N PHE A 57 14.07 15.90 6.84
CA PHE A 57 14.55 17.24 6.52
C PHE A 57 14.83 18.02 7.81
N PRO A 58 15.88 17.67 8.58
CA PRO A 58 16.16 18.30 9.87
C PRO A 58 16.46 19.81 9.78
N ASN A 59 16.86 20.30 8.60
CA ASN A 59 17.10 21.72 8.34
C ASN A 59 15.79 22.52 8.18
N LEU A 60 14.69 21.83 7.86
CA LEU A 60 13.37 22.44 7.78
C LEU A 60 12.74 22.37 9.18
N VAL A 61 12.84 23.45 9.93
CA VAL A 61 12.27 23.53 11.29
C VAL A 61 10.74 23.60 11.18
N LEU A 62 10.09 22.44 11.12
CA LEU A 62 8.63 22.36 11.11
C LEU A 62 8.08 22.28 12.53
N HIS A 63 6.91 22.89 12.74
CA HIS A 63 6.14 22.73 13.96
C HIS A 63 4.67 22.45 13.64
N SER A 64 3.94 22.00 14.66
CA SER A 64 2.52 21.74 14.49
C SER A 64 1.73 23.04 14.36
N TYR A 65 0.74 23.11 13.46
CA TYR A 65 -0.16 24.28 13.40
C TYR A 65 -0.98 24.49 14.69
N LEU A 66 -1.10 23.44 15.52
CA LEU A 66 -1.76 23.49 16.83
C LEU A 66 -0.84 23.99 17.94
N SER A 67 0.46 24.17 17.68
CA SER A 67 1.40 24.61 18.71
C SER A 67 1.09 26.04 19.13
N ARG A 68 0.95 26.24 20.45
CA ARG A 68 0.72 27.57 21.05
C ARG A 68 1.94 28.48 20.93
N THR A 69 3.12 27.89 20.82
CA THR A 69 4.40 28.59 20.68
C THR A 69 5.01 28.20 19.34
N SER A 70 5.31 29.19 18.50
CA SER A 70 6.06 29.01 17.27
C SER A 70 7.55 29.19 17.58
N PRO A 71 8.38 28.15 17.43
CA PRO A 71 9.83 28.32 17.52
C PRO A 71 10.33 29.37 16.53
N THR A 72 11.37 30.12 16.90
CA THR A 72 11.99 31.12 16.01
C THR A 72 12.47 30.44 14.72
N ASN A 73 12.17 31.05 13.56
CA ASN A 73 12.51 30.54 12.22
C ASN A 73 11.86 29.19 11.85
N SER A 74 10.76 28.82 12.49
CA SER A 74 10.02 27.61 12.15
C SER A 74 8.82 27.89 11.23
N VAL A 75 8.44 26.87 10.44
CA VAL A 75 7.29 26.92 9.54
C VAL A 75 6.20 25.98 10.07
N PRO A 76 4.95 26.43 10.23
CA PRO A 76 3.87 25.54 10.66
C PRO A 76 3.53 24.58 9.52
N LEU A 77 3.40 23.28 9.81
CA LEU A 77 2.79 22.34 8.87
C LEU A 77 1.27 22.44 8.99
N LEU A 78 0.60 22.88 7.92
CA LEU A 78 -0.85 22.96 7.86
C LEU A 78 -1.43 21.55 7.66
N PRO A 79 -2.58 21.24 8.26
CA PRO A 79 -3.21 19.92 8.13
C PRO A 79 -4.00 19.83 6.82
N LYS A 80 -3.65 20.57 5.77
CA LYS A 80 -4.42 20.62 4.52
C LYS A 80 -3.77 19.71 3.49
N GLY A 81 -4.54 18.81 2.91
CA GLY A 81 -4.06 17.90 1.87
C GLY A 81 -5.17 17.51 0.89
N VAL A 82 -4.77 16.78 -0.14
CA VAL A 82 -5.66 16.12 -1.09
C VAL A 82 -5.72 14.64 -0.70
N LEU A 83 -6.92 14.13 -0.45
CA LEU A 83 -7.19 12.72 -0.17
C LEU A 83 -7.70 12.04 -1.43
N PHE A 84 -7.22 10.83 -1.69
CA PHE A 84 -7.57 10.04 -2.87
C PHE A 84 -8.30 8.77 -2.46
N ASP A 85 -9.25 8.32 -3.29
CA ASP A 85 -9.99 7.08 -3.06
C ASP A 85 -9.08 5.86 -3.27
N HIS A 86 -8.25 5.88 -4.31
CA HIS A 86 -7.37 4.78 -4.67
C HIS A 86 -6.09 5.23 -5.38
N VAL A 87 -5.13 4.31 -5.46
CA VAL A 87 -3.90 4.43 -6.24
C VAL A 87 -3.75 3.17 -7.10
N VAL A 88 -3.30 3.34 -8.33
CA VAL A 88 -2.94 2.24 -9.24
C VAL A 88 -1.43 2.11 -9.27
N VAL A 89 -0.88 1.01 -8.76
CA VAL A 89 0.56 0.71 -8.78
C VAL A 89 0.75 -0.57 -9.57
N ASN A 90 1.64 -0.58 -10.56
CA ASN A 90 1.87 -1.74 -11.45
C ASN A 90 0.57 -2.34 -12.00
N HIS A 91 -0.32 -1.49 -12.53
CA HIS A 91 -1.64 -1.87 -13.09
C HIS A 91 -2.64 -2.46 -12.08
N THR A 92 -2.32 -2.45 -10.79
CA THR A 92 -3.18 -2.97 -9.72
C THR A 92 -3.71 -1.80 -8.89
N GLN A 93 -5.02 -1.76 -8.69
CA GLN A 93 -5.68 -0.73 -7.90
C GLN A 93 -5.70 -1.10 -6.41
N TYR A 94 -5.30 -0.15 -5.56
CA TYR A 94 -5.32 -0.23 -4.11
C TYR A 94 -6.16 0.91 -3.56
N THR A 95 -7.12 0.59 -2.71
CA THR A 95 -8.11 1.55 -2.22
C THR A 95 -7.80 1.92 -0.77
N ALA A 96 -7.89 3.20 -0.42
CA ALA A 96 -7.79 3.66 0.95
C ALA A 96 -8.98 3.11 1.77
N SER A 97 -8.72 2.47 2.91
CA SER A 97 -9.81 1.89 3.71
C SER A 97 -10.75 2.95 4.28
N SER A 98 -10.27 4.16 4.53
CA SER A 98 -11.11 5.29 4.94
C SER A 98 -12.15 5.69 3.89
N ARG A 99 -11.99 5.22 2.64
CA ARG A 99 -12.88 5.47 1.49
C ARG A 99 -13.51 4.21 0.91
N ALA A 100 -13.14 3.02 1.40
CA ALA A 100 -13.62 1.75 0.90
C ALA A 100 -14.83 1.23 1.69
N ALA A 101 -15.74 0.53 1.02
CA ALA A 101 -16.83 -0.20 1.69
C ALA A 101 -16.37 -1.56 2.26
N SER A 102 -15.19 -2.04 1.86
CA SER A 102 -14.62 -3.33 2.23
C SER A 102 -13.10 -3.22 2.38
N GLU A 103 -12.56 -3.96 3.34
CA GLU A 103 -11.12 -4.04 3.62
C GLU A 103 -10.32 -4.80 2.56
N ALA A 104 -10.96 -5.60 1.70
CA ALA A 104 -10.24 -6.46 0.76
C ALA A 104 -9.35 -5.68 -0.23
N GLY A 105 -9.72 -4.44 -0.55
CA GLY A 105 -8.95 -3.58 -1.45
C GLY A 105 -7.87 -2.72 -0.76
N SER A 106 -7.81 -2.72 0.57
CA SER A 106 -6.88 -1.90 1.35
C SER A 106 -5.75 -2.70 1.99
N LEU A 107 -5.83 -4.04 2.01
CA LEU A 107 -4.76 -4.89 2.55
C LEU A 107 -3.62 -5.06 1.55
N VAL A 108 -2.45 -4.55 1.92
CA VAL A 108 -1.29 -4.50 1.03
C VAL A 108 -0.02 -5.02 1.69
N ALA A 109 0.82 -5.62 0.86
CA ALA A 109 2.21 -5.90 1.19
C ALA A 109 3.08 -4.77 0.64
N VAL A 110 3.98 -4.26 1.46
CA VAL A 110 4.88 -3.14 1.12
C VAL A 110 6.31 -3.58 1.38
N ARG A 111 7.22 -3.22 0.47
CA ARG A 111 8.64 -3.52 0.63
C ARG A 111 9.33 -2.39 1.41
N SER A 112 9.86 -2.69 2.58
CA SER A 112 10.61 -1.72 3.40
C SER A 112 11.80 -2.40 4.08
N GLY A 113 12.99 -1.78 4.00
CA GLY A 113 14.21 -2.32 4.60
C GLY A 113 14.61 -3.72 4.08
N GLY A 114 14.30 -4.03 2.82
CA GLY A 114 14.58 -5.33 2.21
C GLY A 114 13.66 -6.47 2.65
N ARG A 115 12.61 -6.19 3.43
CA ARG A 115 11.59 -7.15 3.87
C ARG A 115 10.21 -6.69 3.43
N PHE A 116 9.26 -7.61 3.44
CA PHE A 116 7.85 -7.29 3.23
C PHE A 116 7.15 -7.08 4.56
N TRP A 117 6.29 -6.08 4.59
CA TRP A 117 5.42 -5.76 5.70
C TRP A 117 3.99 -5.75 5.20
N VAL A 118 3.07 -6.27 6.01
CA VAL A 118 1.65 -6.32 5.67
C VAL A 118 0.89 -5.39 6.60
N GLY A 119 -0.03 -4.65 6.01
CA GLY A 119 -0.92 -3.79 6.76
C GLY A 119 -2.09 -3.32 5.93
N GLU A 120 -2.87 -2.46 6.54
CA GLU A 120 -4.00 -1.81 5.91
C GLU A 120 -3.60 -0.40 5.45
N LEU A 121 -3.84 -0.11 4.18
CA LEU A 121 -3.71 1.22 3.61
C LEU A 121 -4.93 2.05 4.00
N GLN A 122 -4.80 2.89 5.01
CA GLN A 122 -5.93 3.65 5.54
C GLN A 122 -6.23 4.89 4.70
N ASP A 123 -5.20 5.66 4.35
CA ASP A 123 -5.34 6.92 3.64
C ASP A 123 -4.31 7.05 2.52
N ILE A 124 -4.70 7.67 1.40
CA ILE A 124 -3.80 8.04 0.31
C ILE A 124 -3.86 9.56 0.18
N CYS A 125 -2.72 10.21 0.37
CA CYS A 125 -2.66 11.66 0.55
C CYS A 125 -1.62 12.30 -0.37
N ALA A 126 -1.89 13.53 -0.80
CA ALA A 126 -0.90 14.45 -1.31
C ALA A 126 -0.94 15.76 -0.54
N VAL A 127 0.22 16.27 -0.16
CA VAL A 127 0.36 17.54 0.56
C VAL A 127 1.29 18.44 -0.21
N GLU A 128 0.84 19.65 -0.45
CA GLU A 128 1.62 20.72 -1.04
C GLU A 128 1.40 21.98 -0.20
N GLN A 129 2.49 22.53 0.32
CA GLN A 129 2.44 23.74 1.13
C GLN A 129 3.53 24.71 0.69
N GLN A 130 3.11 25.94 0.37
CA GLN A 130 4.03 27.03 0.11
C GLN A 130 4.93 27.29 1.32
N GLY A 131 6.21 27.52 1.08
CA GLY A 131 7.22 27.69 2.13
C GLY A 131 7.89 26.40 2.60
N ILE A 132 7.41 25.24 2.14
CA ILE A 132 8.10 23.95 2.31
C ILE A 132 8.69 23.56 0.95
N ALA A 133 10.00 23.71 0.77
CA ALA A 133 10.70 23.51 -0.51
C ALA A 133 10.84 22.03 -0.93
N ILE A 134 9.90 21.17 -0.54
CA ILE A 134 9.89 19.73 -0.83
C ILE A 134 8.96 19.42 -2.02
N GLY A 135 8.14 20.39 -2.45
CA GLY A 135 7.15 20.21 -3.50
C GLY A 135 5.95 19.38 -3.02
N ILE A 136 5.28 18.70 -3.96
CA ILE A 136 4.12 17.85 -3.67
C ILE A 136 4.61 16.54 -3.04
N PHE A 137 4.29 16.31 -1.77
CA PHE A 137 4.60 15.09 -1.06
C PHE A 137 3.40 14.12 -1.12
N ARG A 138 3.57 12.98 -1.79
CA ARG A 138 2.55 11.93 -1.94
C ARG A 138 2.90 10.73 -1.08
N PHE A 139 1.94 10.21 -0.32
CA PHE A 139 2.18 9.10 0.60
C PHE A 139 0.94 8.28 0.85
N GLY A 140 1.15 7.02 1.25
CA GLY A 140 0.13 6.19 1.88
C GLY A 140 0.31 6.21 3.39
N TYR A 141 -0.78 6.31 4.14
CA TYR A 141 -0.79 6.06 5.58
C TYR A 141 -1.21 4.61 5.83
N MET A 142 -0.34 3.88 6.54
CA MET A 142 -0.45 2.45 6.80
C MET A 142 -0.73 2.19 8.27
N GLN A 143 -1.59 1.21 8.51
CA GLN A 143 -1.71 0.55 9.80
C GLN A 143 -1.14 -0.87 9.69
N TRP A 144 0.06 -1.06 10.23
CA TRP A 144 0.79 -2.32 10.11
C TRP A 144 0.26 -3.38 11.08
N PHE A 145 0.14 -4.61 10.62
CA PHE A 145 -0.18 -5.73 11.48
C PHE A 145 1.00 -6.10 12.38
N ARG A 146 0.70 -6.55 13.60
CA ARG A 146 1.71 -7.09 14.51
C ARG A 146 1.90 -8.58 14.26
N ARG A 147 3.14 -8.99 13.97
CA ARG A 147 3.50 -10.40 13.76
C ARG A 147 3.24 -11.21 15.03
N SER A 148 2.83 -12.46 14.84
CA SER A 148 2.67 -13.42 15.93
C SER A 148 3.94 -14.22 16.17
N ASP A 149 4.25 -14.49 17.45
CA ASP A 149 5.38 -15.34 17.85
C ASP A 149 5.03 -16.84 17.87
N ILE A 150 3.87 -17.23 17.29
CA ILE A 150 3.44 -18.62 17.21
C ILE A 150 4.45 -19.43 16.37
N ASN A 151 5.03 -20.46 16.98
CA ASN A 151 5.83 -21.42 16.26
C ASN A 151 4.94 -22.32 15.37
N LEU A 152 5.23 -22.34 14.07
CA LEU A 152 4.53 -23.13 13.07
C LEU A 152 5.02 -24.58 12.96
N ASP A 153 6.10 -24.97 13.63
CA ASP A 153 6.63 -26.33 13.61
C ASP A 153 5.54 -27.36 13.96
N GLY A 154 5.44 -28.40 13.13
CA GLY A 154 4.43 -29.45 13.30
C GLY A 154 2.99 -29.04 12.99
N THR A 155 2.76 -27.83 12.46
CA THR A 155 1.43 -27.39 11.98
C THR A 155 1.32 -27.54 10.46
N VAL A 156 0.09 -27.62 9.94
CA VAL A 156 -0.18 -27.60 8.49
C VAL A 156 0.28 -26.31 7.81
N TRP A 157 0.54 -25.25 8.58
CA TRP A 157 1.00 -23.96 8.05
C TRP A 157 2.49 -23.95 7.72
N ASN A 158 3.29 -24.84 8.33
CA ASN A 158 4.72 -24.92 8.08
C ASN A 158 5.04 -25.24 6.61
N GLN A 159 4.24 -26.11 5.99
CA GLN A 159 4.42 -26.49 4.59
C GLN A 159 4.12 -25.34 3.61
N TYR A 160 3.41 -24.31 4.07
CA TYR A 160 3.06 -23.14 3.26
C TYR A 160 4.02 -21.96 3.47
N ALA A 161 5.12 -22.14 4.21
CA ALA A 161 6.16 -21.11 4.35
C ALA A 161 6.69 -20.62 2.98
N ALA A 162 6.73 -21.51 1.99
CA ALA A 162 7.12 -21.20 0.61
C ALA A 162 6.15 -20.24 -0.12
N LEU A 163 4.92 -20.09 0.36
CA LEU A 163 3.89 -19.20 -0.21
C LEU A 163 3.88 -17.79 0.43
N ASN A 164 4.92 -17.46 1.22
CA ASN A 164 4.99 -16.22 2.00
C ASN A 164 3.78 -16.05 2.94
N VAL A 165 3.37 -17.16 3.59
CA VAL A 165 2.35 -17.09 4.64
C VAL A 165 2.97 -16.47 5.89
N ASP A 166 2.47 -15.30 6.26
CA ASP A 166 2.79 -14.66 7.52
C ASP A 166 1.59 -14.77 8.49
N ILE A 167 1.88 -14.93 9.78
CA ILE A 167 0.87 -15.01 10.84
C ILE A 167 0.93 -13.75 11.72
N TRP A 168 -0.24 -13.20 12.01
CA TRP A 168 -0.42 -11.95 12.72
C TRP A 168 -1.39 -12.12 13.89
N GLN A 169 -1.19 -11.31 14.91
CA GLN A 169 -2.10 -11.24 16.04
C GLN A 169 -3.40 -10.55 15.63
N ILE A 170 -4.55 -11.07 16.07
CA ILE A 170 -5.85 -10.47 15.78
C ILE A 170 -5.97 -9.13 16.51
N ASP A 171 -6.45 -8.11 15.78
CA ASP A 171 -6.73 -6.76 16.26
C ASP A 171 -5.53 -6.07 16.94
N GLN A 172 -4.32 -6.53 16.65
CA GLN A 172 -3.08 -5.93 17.12
C GLN A 172 -2.28 -5.36 15.96
N TYR A 173 -1.86 -4.12 16.15
CA TYR A 173 -1.16 -3.32 15.17
C TYR A 173 0.16 -2.84 15.76
N LEU A 174 1.12 -2.51 14.89
CA LEU A 174 2.36 -1.91 15.35
C LEU A 174 2.08 -0.50 15.90
N HIS A 175 2.63 -0.23 17.07
CA HIS A 175 2.68 1.10 17.66
C HIS A 175 3.98 1.80 17.28
N GLU A 176 4.03 3.12 17.51
CA GLU A 176 5.18 3.95 17.13
C GLU A 176 6.51 3.53 17.78
N ASN A 177 6.45 2.85 18.92
CA ASN A 177 7.62 2.37 19.66
C ASN A 177 8.02 0.93 19.28
N ASP A 178 7.23 0.26 18.45
CA ASP A 178 7.54 -1.10 18.02
C ASP A 178 8.63 -1.09 16.94
N CYS A 179 9.39 -2.17 16.86
CA CYS A 179 10.34 -2.37 15.77
C CYS A 179 9.56 -2.64 14.46
N GLY A 180 9.57 -1.67 13.55
CA GLY A 180 8.89 -1.80 12.26
C GLY A 180 9.05 -0.58 11.36
N PRO A 181 8.44 -0.62 10.17
CA PRO A 181 8.38 0.53 9.28
C PRO A 181 7.53 1.64 9.90
N GLY A 182 7.84 2.88 9.54
CA GLY A 182 6.97 4.01 9.87
C GLY A 182 5.59 3.86 9.21
N PRO A 183 4.57 4.55 9.72
CA PRO A 183 3.22 4.48 9.17
C PRO A 183 3.10 5.16 7.80
N LEU A 184 4.08 5.96 7.37
CA LEU A 184 4.07 6.55 6.04
C LEU A 184 4.89 5.71 5.08
N ILE A 185 4.33 5.46 3.91
CA ILE A 185 4.99 4.77 2.81
C ILE A 185 5.00 5.64 1.57
N ASP A 186 6.00 5.43 0.73
CA ASP A 186 5.90 5.83 -0.66
C ASP A 186 4.93 4.87 -1.38
N LEU A 187 4.04 5.43 -2.19
CA LEU A 187 3.04 4.65 -2.92
C LEU A 187 3.69 3.67 -3.91
N GLN A 188 4.90 3.98 -4.38
CA GLN A 188 5.67 3.08 -5.25
C GLN A 188 6.19 1.82 -4.54
N ASP A 189 6.23 1.81 -3.20
CA ASP A 189 6.72 0.67 -2.41
C ASP A 189 5.66 -0.41 -2.18
N ILE A 190 4.40 -0.13 -2.56
CA ILE A 190 3.31 -1.10 -2.56
C ILE A 190 3.66 -2.21 -3.55
N PHE A 191 3.75 -3.44 -3.05
CA PHE A 191 4.16 -4.59 -3.83
C PHE A 191 2.97 -5.34 -4.42
N CYS A 192 2.03 -5.78 -3.58
CA CYS A 192 0.86 -6.54 -4.01
C CYS A 192 -0.29 -6.46 -3.00
N HIS A 193 -1.46 -6.94 -3.43
CA HIS A 193 -2.59 -7.23 -2.54
C HIS A 193 -2.29 -8.40 -1.62
N VAL A 194 -2.96 -8.42 -0.49
CA VAL A 194 -2.86 -9.49 0.49
C VAL A 194 -4.25 -10.01 0.84
N VAL A 195 -4.40 -11.33 0.80
CA VAL A 195 -5.59 -12.00 1.34
C VAL A 195 -5.35 -12.31 2.81
N ARG A 196 -6.35 -12.03 3.65
CA ARG A 196 -6.32 -12.28 5.10
C ARG A 196 -7.39 -13.31 5.46
N LEU A 197 -7.01 -14.32 6.25
CA LEU A 197 -7.88 -15.42 6.69
C LEU A 197 -7.83 -15.57 8.21
N ALA A 198 -8.99 -15.73 8.84
CA ALA A 198 -9.08 -16.05 10.26
C ALA A 198 -8.74 -17.54 10.45
N VAL A 199 -7.73 -17.83 11.26
CA VAL A 199 -7.30 -19.22 11.51
C VAL A 199 -7.09 -19.46 13.00
N VAL A 200 -7.16 -20.72 13.40
CA VAL A 200 -6.83 -21.16 14.75
C VAL A 200 -5.60 -22.04 14.67
N ILE A 201 -4.52 -21.61 15.32
CA ILE A 201 -3.26 -22.35 15.39
C ILE A 201 -2.95 -22.58 16.85
N ARG A 202 -2.89 -23.84 17.28
CA ARG A 202 -2.63 -24.23 18.68
C ARG A 202 -3.54 -23.47 19.66
N GLU A 203 -4.84 -23.49 19.38
CA GLU A 203 -5.89 -22.82 20.17
C GLU A 203 -5.83 -21.28 20.19
N GLN A 204 -4.89 -20.66 19.47
CA GLN A 204 -4.81 -19.21 19.33
C GLN A 204 -5.44 -18.75 18.01
N ARG A 205 -6.38 -17.82 18.10
CA ARG A 205 -6.95 -17.15 16.93
C ARG A 205 -5.96 -16.13 16.38
N CYS A 206 -5.61 -16.28 15.11
CA CYS A 206 -4.66 -15.41 14.42
C CYS A 206 -5.14 -15.09 13.00
N TRP A 207 -4.55 -14.07 12.40
CA TRP A 207 -4.70 -13.78 10.99
C TRP A 207 -3.58 -14.46 10.22
N ALA A 208 -3.90 -15.25 9.20
CA ALA A 208 -2.93 -15.70 8.20
C ALA A 208 -3.06 -14.84 6.96
N THR A 209 -1.94 -14.39 6.41
CA THR A 209 -1.94 -13.58 5.19
C THR A 209 -1.15 -14.23 4.07
N VAL A 210 -1.65 -14.11 2.84
CA VAL A 210 -1.01 -14.63 1.63
C VAL A 210 -0.95 -13.56 0.57
N PHE A 211 0.18 -13.46 -0.13
CA PHE A 211 0.37 -12.46 -1.17
C PHE A 211 -0.34 -12.89 -2.45
N VAL A 212 -1.09 -11.98 -3.06
CA VAL A 212 -1.82 -12.23 -4.30
C VAL A 212 -0.91 -11.95 -5.50
N ASN A 213 -0.91 -12.86 -6.48
CA ASN A 213 -0.22 -12.68 -7.77
C ASN A 213 1.30 -12.52 -7.69
N VAL A 214 1.95 -13.06 -6.66
CA VAL A 214 3.41 -13.22 -6.69
C VAL A 214 3.71 -14.41 -7.58
N ARG A 215 4.31 -14.17 -8.75
CA ARG A 215 4.97 -15.26 -9.49
C ARG A 215 5.98 -15.85 -8.50
N VAL A 216 5.74 -17.08 -8.05
CA VAL A 216 6.66 -17.81 -7.18
C VAL A 216 8.01 -17.80 -7.88
N ILE A 217 8.95 -16.98 -7.39
CA ILE A 217 10.32 -17.05 -7.86
C ILE A 217 10.80 -18.39 -7.33
N PRO A 218 11.16 -19.36 -8.19
CA PRO A 218 11.67 -20.63 -7.73
C PRO A 218 12.92 -20.32 -6.91
N THR A 219 12.89 -20.65 -5.62
CA THR A 219 14.13 -20.73 -4.87
C THR A 219 14.99 -21.82 -5.52
N PRO A 220 16.32 -21.69 -5.58
CA PRO A 220 17.19 -22.63 -6.28
C PRO A 220 17.33 -24.00 -5.58
N TYR A 221 16.40 -24.35 -4.69
CA TYR A 221 16.38 -25.66 -4.04
C TYR A 221 15.52 -26.64 -4.86
N PRO A 222 15.97 -27.90 -5.01
CA PRO A 222 15.35 -28.84 -5.93
C PRO A 222 13.91 -29.15 -5.49
N THR A 223 13.03 -29.00 -6.47
CA THR A 223 11.59 -29.25 -6.45
C THR A 223 11.27 -30.70 -6.10
N THR A 224 10.28 -30.87 -5.21
CA THR A 224 9.34 -31.99 -5.30
C THR A 224 7.92 -31.43 -5.36
N ASP A 225 7.25 -31.76 -6.46
CA ASP A 225 5.81 -31.75 -6.74
C ASP A 225 5.01 -30.44 -6.99
N HIS A 226 4.66 -30.27 -8.26
CA HIS A 226 3.77 -29.27 -8.88
C HIS A 226 2.26 -29.42 -8.55
N LYS A 227 1.87 -29.84 -7.35
CA LYS A 227 0.44 -30.02 -6.98
C LYS A 227 -0.15 -28.96 -6.04
N ILE A 228 0.62 -27.98 -5.58
CA ILE A 228 0.20 -27.09 -4.48
C ILE A 228 -0.78 -25.98 -4.92
N ASN A 229 -0.75 -25.54 -6.18
CA ASN A 229 -1.53 -24.37 -6.61
C ASN A 229 -3.05 -24.61 -6.75
N ALA A 230 -3.51 -25.85 -6.99
CA ALA A 230 -4.95 -26.12 -7.10
C ALA A 230 -5.64 -26.23 -5.73
N GLY A 231 -4.98 -26.87 -4.76
CA GLY A 231 -5.55 -27.09 -3.43
C GLY A 231 -5.76 -25.82 -2.62
N LEU A 232 -4.92 -24.79 -2.80
CA LEU A 232 -5.07 -23.52 -2.09
C LEU A 232 -6.29 -22.73 -2.61
N ILE A 233 -6.53 -22.70 -3.92
CA ILE A 233 -7.70 -22.00 -4.48
C ILE A 233 -9.01 -22.71 -4.06
N ASP A 234 -9.02 -24.04 -4.03
CA ASP A 234 -10.18 -24.80 -3.57
C ASP A 234 -10.39 -24.69 -2.05
N PHE A 235 -9.32 -24.62 -1.25
CA PHE A 235 -9.40 -24.33 0.19
C PHE A 235 -9.89 -22.91 0.48
N LEU A 236 -9.48 -21.92 -0.32
CA LEU A 236 -9.92 -20.53 -0.21
C LEU A 236 -11.36 -20.30 -0.70
N ARG A 237 -11.91 -21.21 -1.53
CA ARG A 237 -13.30 -21.17 -2.02
C ARG A 237 -14.26 -22.04 -1.20
N GLY A 238 -13.75 -22.85 -0.27
CA GLY A 238 -14.50 -23.88 0.43
C GLY A 238 -14.99 -23.54 1.84
N ASN A 239 -15.10 -22.25 2.22
CA ASN A 239 -15.68 -21.79 3.48
C ASN A 239 -16.56 -20.56 3.28
#